data_AF-Q2M5N4-F1
#
_entry.id   AF-Q2M5N4-F1
#
_cell.length_a   1.000
_cell.length_b   1.000
_cell.length_c   1.000
_cell.angle_alpha   90.00
_cell.angle_beta   90.00
_cell.angle_gamma   90.00
#
_symmetry.space_group_name_H-M   'P 1'
#
loop_
_entity.id
_entity.type
_entity.pdbx_description
1 polymer ?
#
loop_
_entity_poly.entity_id
_entity_poly.type
_entity_poly.pdbx_seq_one_letter_code
_entity_poly.pdbx_strand_id
1 'polypeptide(L)'
;MDIDALAPTLALLHASPDADHWALARQHLQRCLNSLSEPSGAWANQALLLPGGNWQRTAPGQWARGQAWAMLGLAEAVGRYGGEYAEAAGGACEYWTQRWGAAAASGRPRADEADPCAIAIASVALLRLWQCLPGRNAWCELACRQIAGLLTTSVRHGCFIGHRYRLDAQRTGLVETPCATFFLVEALRAQGQVLAGDGGVAGW
;
A
#
# COMPACT_ATOMS: atom_id res chain seq x y z
N MET A 1 -0.25 -9.64 14.66
CA MET A 1 0.22 -8.57 13.74
C MET A 1 -0.63 -8.64 12.50
N ASP A 2 -1.20 -7.52 12.10
CA ASP A 2 -1.94 -7.39 10.84
C ASP A 2 -1.27 -6.30 9.99
N ILE A 3 -1.16 -6.55 8.69
CA ILE A 3 -0.48 -5.64 7.78
C ILE A 3 -1.29 -4.37 7.52
N ASP A 4 -2.62 -4.45 7.59
CA ASP A 4 -3.50 -3.31 7.35
C ASP A 4 -3.40 -2.22 8.43
N ALA A 5 -2.95 -2.58 9.63
CA ALA A 5 -2.65 -1.66 10.72
C ALA A 5 -1.34 -0.89 10.52
N LEU A 6 -0.40 -1.38 9.69
CA LEU A 6 0.96 -0.81 9.61
C LEU A 6 0.95 0.68 9.25
N ALA A 7 0.46 1.03 8.06
CA ALA A 7 0.44 2.40 7.58
C ALA A 7 -0.34 3.37 8.51
N PRO A 8 -1.59 3.07 8.93
CA PRO A 8 -2.32 3.98 9.82
C PRO A 8 -1.70 4.10 11.21
N THR A 9 -1.13 3.02 11.79
CA THR A 9 -0.40 3.11 13.07
C THR A 9 0.83 4.00 12.95
N LEU A 10 1.61 3.88 11.88
CA LEU A 10 2.73 4.79 11.64
C LEU A 10 2.26 6.23 11.49
N ALA A 11 1.24 6.49 10.68
CA ALA A 11 0.73 7.85 10.50
C ALA A 11 0.23 8.47 11.82
N LEU A 12 -0.52 7.70 12.62
CA LEU A 12 -1.07 8.15 13.90
C LEU A 12 0.03 8.47 14.92
N LEU A 13 0.99 7.57 15.10
CA LEU A 13 2.05 7.75 16.10
C LEU A 13 2.98 8.91 15.74
N HIS A 14 3.19 9.19 14.45
CA HIS A 14 3.96 10.36 14.02
C HIS A 14 3.20 11.68 14.09
N ALA A 15 1.87 11.65 14.13
CA ALA A 15 1.08 12.86 14.38
C ALA A 15 1.21 13.35 15.83
N SER A 16 1.70 12.49 16.73
CA SER A 16 1.99 12.85 18.11
C SER A 16 3.32 13.60 18.23
N PRO A 17 3.40 14.65 19.08
CA PRO A 17 4.65 15.33 19.40
C PRO A 17 5.57 14.54 20.35
N ASP A 18 5.05 13.50 21.00
CA ASP A 18 5.81 12.65 21.93
C ASP A 18 6.81 11.73 21.21
N ALA A 19 8.09 11.82 21.59
CA ALA A 19 9.18 11.03 21.03
C ALA A 19 9.06 9.51 21.33
N ASP A 20 8.40 9.12 22.43
CA ASP A 20 8.20 7.71 22.75
C ASP A 20 7.24 7.05 21.75
N HIS A 21 6.29 7.80 21.20
CA HIS A 21 5.42 7.32 20.12
C HIS A 21 6.19 7.06 18.82
N TRP A 22 7.24 7.84 18.53
CA TRP A 22 8.10 7.60 17.37
C TRP A 22 8.91 6.30 17.52
N ALA A 23 9.44 6.06 18.72
CA ALA A 23 10.14 4.82 19.03
C ALA A 23 9.20 3.60 18.91
N LEU A 24 7.97 3.71 19.41
CA LEU A 24 6.95 2.66 19.28
C LEU A 24 6.57 2.40 17.82
N ALA A 25 6.44 3.45 17.00
CA ALA A 25 6.16 3.34 15.57
C ALA A 25 7.26 2.55 14.85
N ARG A 26 8.52 2.89 15.09
CA ARG A 26 9.68 2.20 14.50
C ARG A 26 9.78 0.76 14.99
N GLN A 27 9.51 0.50 16.26
CA GLN A 27 9.47 -0.86 16.81
C GLN A 27 8.35 -1.70 16.17
N HIS A 28 7.17 -1.11 15.96
CA HIS A 28 6.06 -1.77 15.28
C HIS A 28 6.42 -2.12 13.83
N LEU A 29 6.99 -1.17 13.08
CA LEU A 29 7.50 -1.40 11.73
C LEU A 29 8.53 -2.54 11.68
N GLN A 30 9.50 -2.54 12.59
CA GLN A 30 10.52 -3.59 12.63
C GLN A 30 9.90 -4.97 12.92
N ARG A 31 8.89 -5.04 13.79
CA ARG A 31 8.16 -6.30 14.02
C ARG A 31 7.40 -6.75 12.77
N CYS A 32 6.78 -5.83 12.03
CA CYS A 32 6.12 -6.14 10.75
C CYS A 32 7.13 -6.69 9.73
N LEU A 33 8.28 -6.01 9.56
CA LEU A 33 9.36 -6.48 8.67
C LEU A 33 9.80 -7.91 9.03
N ASN A 34 10.07 -8.16 10.32
CA ASN A 34 10.58 -9.46 10.77
C ASN A 34 9.56 -10.60 10.70
N SER A 35 8.26 -10.29 10.77
CA SER A 35 7.21 -11.32 10.87
C SER A 35 6.39 -11.52 9.59
N LEU A 36 6.25 -10.48 8.76
CA LEU A 36 5.35 -10.47 7.61
C LEU A 36 6.07 -10.46 6.26
N SER A 37 7.30 -9.94 6.18
CA SER A 37 8.00 -9.79 4.91
C SER A 37 8.67 -11.09 4.44
N GLU A 38 8.89 -11.19 3.12
CA GLU A 38 9.72 -12.21 2.48
C GLU A 38 10.78 -11.60 1.56
N PRO A 39 11.91 -12.30 1.33
CA PRO A 39 12.95 -11.87 0.39
C PRO A 39 12.45 -11.63 -1.04
N SER A 40 11.34 -12.29 -1.43
CA SER A 40 10.69 -12.10 -2.73
C SER A 40 10.01 -10.73 -2.88
N GLY A 41 9.89 -9.95 -1.81
CA GLY A 41 9.07 -8.74 -1.75
C GLY A 41 7.58 -9.01 -1.47
N ALA A 42 7.17 -10.27 -1.38
CA ALA A 42 5.81 -10.63 -0.96
C ALA A 42 5.60 -10.39 0.53
N TRP A 43 4.39 -9.98 0.92
CA TRP A 43 4.01 -9.79 2.32
C TRP A 43 2.89 -10.73 2.74
N ALA A 44 3.03 -11.31 3.94
CA ALA A 44 1.94 -11.96 4.65
C ALA A 44 0.93 -10.92 5.12
N ASN A 45 -0.32 -11.32 5.23
CA ASN A 45 -1.38 -10.45 5.73
C ASN A 45 -1.31 -10.35 7.25
N GLN A 46 -1.04 -11.49 7.90
CA GLN A 46 -1.14 -11.63 9.33
C GLN A 46 -0.06 -12.56 9.84
N ALA A 47 0.42 -12.27 11.04
CA ALA A 47 1.30 -13.14 11.81
C ALA A 47 0.88 -13.18 13.28
N LEU A 48 0.86 -14.39 13.84
CA LEU A 48 0.62 -14.68 15.24
C LEU A 48 1.93 -15.09 15.91
N LEU A 49 2.25 -14.49 17.05
CA LEU A 49 3.37 -14.92 17.88
C LEU A 49 2.92 -16.11 18.72
N LEU A 50 3.52 -17.27 18.49
CA LEU A 50 3.20 -18.48 19.24
C LEU A 50 3.92 -18.50 20.60
N PRO A 51 3.39 -19.25 21.59
CA PRO A 51 4.14 -19.60 22.79
C PRO A 51 5.45 -20.28 22.39
N GLY A 52 6.59 -19.67 22.74
CA GLY A 52 7.92 -20.11 22.28
C GLY A 52 8.64 -19.13 21.36
N GLY A 53 8.01 -18.01 20.99
CA GLY A 53 8.68 -16.90 20.29
C GLY A 53 8.72 -17.02 18.76
N ASN A 54 8.17 -18.11 18.20
CA ASN A 54 8.08 -18.30 16.76
C ASN A 54 6.85 -17.60 16.18
N TRP A 55 6.97 -17.10 14.95
CA TRP A 55 5.86 -16.50 14.22
C TRP A 55 5.17 -17.53 13.32
N GLN A 56 3.86 -17.64 13.44
CA GLN A 56 3.01 -18.31 12.46
C GLN A 56 2.34 -17.26 11.58
N ARG A 57 2.56 -17.31 10.26
CA ARG A 57 2.06 -16.31 9.32
C ARG A 57 1.18 -16.91 8.22
N THR A 58 0.30 -16.08 7.67
CA THR A 58 -0.42 -16.42 6.44
C THR A 58 0.53 -16.44 5.24
N ALA A 59 0.15 -17.14 4.18
CA ALA A 59 0.96 -17.25 2.97
C ALA A 59 1.14 -15.88 2.30
N PRO A 60 2.39 -15.41 2.10
CA PRO A 60 2.65 -14.11 1.50
C PRO A 60 2.17 -13.96 0.06
N GLY A 61 1.77 -12.75 -0.31
CA GLY A 61 1.37 -12.41 -1.67
C GLY A 61 0.02 -12.97 -2.12
N GLN A 62 -0.75 -13.60 -1.22
CA GLN A 62 -2.10 -14.09 -1.55
C GLN A 62 -3.16 -12.98 -1.63
N TRP A 63 -2.96 -11.87 -0.90
CA TRP A 63 -3.96 -10.79 -0.83
C TRP A 63 -3.36 -9.48 -1.32
N ALA A 64 -3.82 -9.04 -2.49
CA ALA A 64 -3.33 -7.80 -3.11
C ALA A 64 -3.46 -6.58 -2.18
N ARG A 65 -4.57 -6.47 -1.44
CA ARG A 65 -4.74 -5.34 -0.51
C ARG A 65 -3.76 -5.40 0.67
N GLY A 66 -3.40 -6.58 1.15
CA GLY A 66 -2.35 -6.76 2.14
C GLY A 66 -0.99 -6.30 1.61
N GLN A 67 -0.66 -6.67 0.36
CA GLN A 67 0.53 -6.16 -0.30
C GLN A 67 0.52 -4.63 -0.42
N ALA A 68 -0.60 -4.05 -0.85
CA ALA A 68 -0.74 -2.60 -1.00
C ALA A 68 -0.58 -1.88 0.34
N TRP A 69 -1.12 -2.43 1.43
CA TRP A 69 -0.89 -1.91 2.78
C TRP A 69 0.57 -1.96 3.21
N ALA A 70 1.28 -3.04 2.90
CA ALA A 70 2.71 -3.13 3.13
C ALA A 70 3.48 -2.05 2.36
N MET A 71 3.18 -1.88 1.06
CA MET A 71 3.78 -0.84 0.23
C MET A 71 3.56 0.55 0.82
N LEU A 72 2.33 0.86 1.25
CA LEU A 72 2.00 2.16 1.83
C LEU A 72 2.73 2.37 3.16
N GLY A 73 2.76 1.37 4.04
CA GLY A 73 3.48 1.45 5.31
C GLY A 73 4.98 1.67 5.12
N LEU A 74 5.58 1.02 4.13
CA LEU A 74 7.00 1.20 3.78
C LEU A 74 7.25 2.57 3.12
N ALA A 75 6.33 3.08 2.31
CA ALA A 75 6.41 4.43 1.78
C ALA A 75 6.41 5.47 2.90
N GLU A 76 5.54 5.31 3.90
CA GLU A 76 5.50 6.17 5.09
C GLU A 76 6.79 6.07 5.91
N ALA A 77 7.38 4.88 5.99
CA ALA A 77 8.64 4.63 6.68
C ALA A 77 9.82 5.30 5.97
N VAL A 78 9.95 5.13 4.65
CA VAL A 78 11.00 5.78 3.86
C VAL A 78 10.90 7.30 3.97
N GLY A 79 9.69 7.86 3.86
CA GLY A 79 9.49 9.31 3.95
C GLY A 79 9.82 9.92 5.31
N ARG A 80 9.77 9.15 6.40
CA ARG A 80 9.99 9.66 7.77
C ARG A 80 11.32 9.28 8.39
N TYR A 81 11.80 8.09 8.09
CA TYR A 81 13.00 7.51 8.69
C TYR A 81 14.16 7.41 7.69
N GLY A 82 13.89 7.56 6.39
CA GLY A 82 14.89 7.60 5.34
C GLY A 82 15.22 6.25 4.71
N GLY A 83 16.41 6.19 4.12
CA GLY A 83 16.83 5.13 3.19
C GLY A 83 16.93 3.72 3.76
N GLU A 84 16.93 3.54 5.10
CA GLU A 84 17.02 2.21 5.72
C GLU A 84 15.88 1.26 5.33
N TYR A 85 14.73 1.81 4.94
CA TYR A 85 13.55 1.05 4.52
C TYR A 85 13.38 0.99 3.00
N ALA A 86 14.29 1.62 2.23
CA ALA A 86 14.15 1.76 0.78
C ALA A 86 14.22 0.42 0.05
N GLU A 87 15.08 -0.51 0.51
CA GLU A 87 15.19 -1.84 -0.09
C GLU A 87 13.90 -2.64 0.08
N ALA A 88 13.37 -2.70 1.31
CA ALA A 88 12.10 -3.39 1.59
C ALA A 88 10.94 -2.76 0.83
N ALA A 89 10.88 -1.43 0.76
CA ALA A 89 9.88 -0.69 -0.02
C ALA A 89 9.98 -1.03 -1.51
N GLY A 90 11.21 -1.09 -2.04
CA GLY A 90 11.47 -1.45 -3.43
C GLY A 90 11.04 -2.87 -3.75
N GLY A 91 11.43 -3.85 -2.93
CA GLY A 91 11.00 -5.24 -3.11
C GLY A 91 9.48 -5.39 -3.09
N ALA A 92 8.79 -4.71 -2.17
CA ALA A 92 7.33 -4.74 -2.10
C ALA A 92 6.65 -4.17 -3.36
N CYS A 93 7.18 -3.07 -3.90
CA CYS A 93 6.65 -2.43 -5.11
C CYS A 93 6.99 -3.21 -6.39
N GLU A 94 8.17 -3.82 -6.45
CA GLU A 94 8.58 -4.68 -7.56
C GLU A 94 7.71 -5.94 -7.61
N TYR A 95 7.45 -6.57 -6.47
CA TYR A 95 6.52 -7.70 -6.36
C TYR A 95 5.12 -7.31 -6.87
N TRP A 96 4.60 -6.15 -6.45
CA TRP A 96 3.32 -5.65 -6.94
C TRP A 96 3.32 -5.44 -8.45
N THR A 97 4.36 -4.81 -8.97
CA THR A 97 4.48 -4.49 -10.40
C THR A 97 4.48 -5.75 -11.26
N GLN A 98 5.21 -6.78 -10.83
CA GLN A 98 5.29 -8.06 -11.52
C GLN A 98 3.97 -8.83 -11.47
N ARG A 99 3.30 -8.82 -10.31
CA ARG A 99 2.11 -9.65 -10.08
C ARG A 99 0.80 -9.02 -10.55
N TRP A 100 0.61 -7.74 -10.27
CA TRP A 100 -0.66 -7.03 -10.52
C TRP A 100 -0.51 -5.80 -11.41
N GLY A 101 0.72 -5.33 -11.67
CA GLY A 101 0.97 -4.04 -12.34
C GLY A 101 0.24 -3.88 -13.68
N ALA A 102 0.35 -4.86 -14.58
CA ALA A 102 -0.29 -4.80 -15.90
C ALA A 102 -1.83 -4.81 -15.81
N ALA A 103 -2.39 -5.71 -15.02
CA ALA A 103 -3.85 -5.80 -14.84
C ALA A 103 -4.40 -4.54 -14.16
N ALA A 104 -3.72 -4.03 -13.14
CA ALA A 104 -4.09 -2.82 -12.44
C ALA A 104 -4.03 -1.58 -13.35
N ALA A 105 -3.00 -1.47 -14.20
CA ALA A 105 -2.87 -0.37 -15.16
C ALA A 105 -4.00 -0.36 -16.22
N SER A 106 -4.57 -1.53 -16.53
CA SER A 106 -5.70 -1.64 -17.47
C SER A 106 -7.07 -1.31 -16.84
N GLY A 107 -7.12 -1.06 -15.52
CA GLY A 107 -8.38 -0.86 -14.78
C GLY A 107 -9.24 -2.12 -14.68
N ARG A 108 -8.72 -3.29 -15.08
CA ARG A 108 -9.44 -4.57 -15.13
C ARG A 108 -8.72 -5.68 -14.36
N PRO A 109 -8.26 -5.48 -13.11
CA PRO A 109 -7.88 -6.63 -12.31
C PRO A 109 -9.10 -7.56 -12.21
N ARG A 110 -8.89 -8.88 -12.25
CA ARG A 110 -9.97 -9.74 -11.82
C ARG A 110 -10.20 -9.47 -10.32
N ALA A 111 -11.44 -9.29 -9.90
CA ALA A 111 -11.73 -8.87 -8.54
C ALA A 111 -11.26 -9.88 -7.48
N ASP A 112 -11.03 -11.14 -7.85
CA ASP A 112 -10.43 -12.20 -7.04
C ASP A 112 -8.89 -12.11 -6.95
N GLU A 113 -8.26 -11.39 -7.89
CA GLU A 113 -6.80 -11.17 -7.92
C GLU A 113 -6.41 -9.88 -7.17
N ALA A 114 -7.09 -8.77 -7.44
CA ALA A 114 -6.93 -7.50 -6.74
C ALA A 114 -8.19 -6.65 -6.83
N ASP A 115 -8.67 -6.10 -5.71
CA ASP A 115 -9.79 -5.16 -5.76
C ASP A 115 -9.32 -3.73 -6.09
N PRO A 116 -10.20 -2.88 -6.66
CA PRO A 116 -9.84 -1.50 -7.01
C PRO A 116 -9.30 -0.68 -5.83
N CYS A 117 -9.73 -0.97 -4.59
CA CYS A 117 -9.20 -0.38 -3.37
C CYS A 117 -7.70 -0.68 -3.18
N ALA A 118 -7.27 -1.94 -3.37
CA ALA A 118 -5.86 -2.31 -3.34
C ALA A 118 -5.03 -1.53 -4.36
N ILE A 119 -5.57 -1.34 -5.57
CA ILE A 119 -4.89 -0.55 -6.61
C ILE A 119 -4.74 0.90 -6.16
N ALA A 120 -5.78 1.52 -5.61
CA ALA A 120 -5.70 2.90 -5.14
C ALA A 120 -4.61 3.07 -4.06
N ILE A 121 -4.57 2.16 -3.08
CA ILE A 121 -3.53 2.14 -2.03
C ILE A 121 -2.13 1.97 -2.64
N ALA A 122 -1.97 1.02 -3.57
CA ALA A 122 -0.70 0.77 -4.24
C ALA A 122 -0.23 1.98 -5.08
N SER A 123 -1.15 2.66 -5.78
CA SER A 123 -0.84 3.87 -6.53
C SER A 123 -0.33 4.99 -5.62
N VAL A 124 -0.95 5.20 -4.45
CA VAL A 124 -0.46 6.16 -3.45
C VAL A 124 0.97 5.81 -3.01
N ALA A 125 1.22 4.54 -2.68
CA ALA A 125 2.54 4.09 -2.23
C ALA A 125 3.62 4.30 -3.31
N LEU A 126 3.32 3.93 -4.57
CA LEU A 126 4.23 4.11 -5.71
C LEU A 126 4.58 5.59 -5.94
N LEU A 127 3.59 6.48 -5.88
CA LEU A 127 3.81 7.93 -6.07
C LEU A 127 4.64 8.53 -4.93
N ARG A 128 4.35 8.15 -3.67
CA ARG A 128 5.12 8.63 -2.52
C ARG A 128 6.57 8.14 -2.57
N LEU A 129 6.78 6.87 -2.89
CA LEU A 129 8.13 6.34 -3.04
C LEU A 129 8.88 6.95 -4.22
N TRP A 130 8.20 7.29 -5.32
CA TRP A 130 8.80 8.04 -6.42
C TRP A 130 9.33 9.42 -5.96
N GLN A 131 8.60 10.11 -5.08
CA GLN A 131 9.05 11.39 -4.51
C GLN A 131 10.25 11.22 -3.56
N CYS A 132 10.39 10.06 -2.91
CA CYS A 132 11.46 9.83 -1.94
C CYS A 132 12.70 9.14 -2.54
N LEU A 133 12.56 8.41 -3.65
CA LEU A 133 13.60 7.54 -4.20
C LEU A 133 13.93 7.91 -5.66
N PRO A 134 15.20 8.20 -5.99
CA PRO A 134 15.59 8.55 -7.35
C PRO A 134 15.41 7.38 -8.32
N GLY A 135 15.17 7.70 -9.60
CA GLY A 135 15.18 6.72 -10.70
C GLY A 135 13.93 5.83 -10.82
N ARG A 136 12.86 6.11 -10.07
CA ARG A 136 11.65 5.27 -10.05
C ARG A 136 10.53 5.74 -11.00
N ASN A 137 10.86 6.39 -12.12
CA ASN A 137 9.87 6.98 -13.05
C ASN A 137 8.81 5.98 -13.53
N ALA A 138 9.20 4.72 -13.76
CA ALA A 138 8.27 3.66 -14.14
C ALA A 138 7.16 3.42 -13.09
N TRP A 139 7.43 3.65 -11.81
CA TRP A 139 6.42 3.55 -10.74
C TRP A 139 5.42 4.70 -10.79
N CYS A 140 5.89 5.91 -11.06
CA CYS A 140 5.03 7.06 -11.28
C CYS A 140 4.10 6.84 -12.49
N GLU A 141 4.65 6.41 -13.62
CA GLU A 141 3.86 6.09 -14.82
C GLU A 141 2.84 4.98 -14.57
N LEU A 142 3.25 3.92 -13.87
CA LEU A 142 2.37 2.82 -13.49
C LEU A 142 1.21 3.31 -12.61
N ALA A 143 1.50 4.09 -11.57
CA ALA A 143 0.49 4.64 -10.68
C ALA A 143 -0.49 5.56 -11.43
N CYS A 144 0.01 6.41 -12.33
CA CYS A 144 -0.85 7.27 -13.14
C CYS A 144 -1.80 6.46 -14.04
N ARG A 145 -1.32 5.38 -14.66
CA ARG A 145 -2.16 4.48 -15.46
C ARG A 145 -3.18 3.73 -14.60
N GLN A 146 -2.78 3.25 -13.43
CA GLN A 146 -3.67 2.60 -12.47
C GLN A 146 -4.83 3.53 -12.08
N ILE A 147 -4.53 4.78 -11.72
CA ILE A 147 -5.54 5.78 -11.34
C ILE A 147 -6.50 6.05 -12.51
N ALA A 148 -5.99 6.24 -13.73
CA ALA A 148 -6.83 6.39 -14.92
C ALA A 148 -7.74 5.17 -15.15
N GLY A 149 -7.20 3.97 -14.96
CA GLY A 149 -7.95 2.71 -14.99
C GLY A 149 -9.10 2.69 -13.97
N LEU A 150 -8.83 3.08 -12.72
CA LEU A 150 -9.85 3.14 -11.66
C LEU A 150 -11.00 4.10 -12.00
N LEU A 151 -10.67 5.29 -12.50
CA LEU A 151 -11.66 6.30 -12.88
C LEU A 151 -12.57 5.81 -14.02
N THR A 152 -12.05 5.01 -14.94
CA THR A 152 -12.83 4.52 -16.09
C THR A 152 -13.70 3.32 -15.77
N THR A 153 -13.26 2.41 -14.89
CA THR A 153 -13.94 1.12 -14.69
C THR A 153 -14.73 1.01 -13.38
N SER A 154 -14.29 1.73 -12.35
CA SER A 154 -14.70 1.49 -10.96
C SER A 154 -15.46 2.66 -10.34
N VAL A 155 -15.41 3.85 -10.96
CA VAL A 155 -16.23 5.00 -10.60
C VAL A 155 -17.50 5.00 -11.43
N ARG A 156 -18.67 4.96 -10.79
CA ARG A 156 -19.98 4.93 -11.45
C ARG A 156 -20.94 5.85 -10.73
N HIS A 157 -21.55 6.79 -11.46
CA HIS A 157 -22.50 7.76 -10.90
C HIS A 157 -21.95 8.53 -9.68
N GLY A 158 -20.65 8.82 -9.65
CA GLY A 158 -19.98 9.50 -8.54
C GLY A 158 -19.58 8.61 -7.37
N CYS A 159 -19.94 7.32 -7.38
CA CYS A 159 -19.55 6.35 -6.36
C CYS A 159 -18.34 5.53 -6.80
N PHE A 160 -17.41 5.25 -5.87
CA PHE A 160 -16.29 4.35 -6.12
C PHE A 160 -16.57 2.96 -5.56
N ILE A 161 -17.00 2.04 -6.42
CA ILE A 161 -17.34 0.66 -6.06
C ILE A 161 -16.09 -0.22 -6.14
N GLY A 162 -15.17 0.02 -5.19
CA GLY A 162 -13.81 -0.48 -5.27
C GLY A 162 -13.40 -1.49 -4.21
N HIS A 163 -14.20 -1.70 -3.17
CA HIS A 163 -13.79 -2.52 -2.04
C HIS A 163 -14.45 -3.89 -2.10
N ARG A 164 -13.65 -4.95 -2.16
CA ARG A 164 -14.12 -6.32 -2.01
C ARG A 164 -14.33 -6.61 -0.53
N TYR A 165 -15.61 -6.65 -0.14
CA TYR A 165 -16.04 -6.81 1.24
C TYR A 165 -16.95 -8.03 1.41
N ARG A 166 -16.87 -8.67 2.57
CA ARG A 166 -17.76 -9.78 2.94
C ARG A 166 -19.11 -9.21 3.34
N LEU A 167 -20.15 -9.51 2.56
CA LEU A 167 -21.51 -9.01 2.79
C LEU A 167 -22.27 -9.90 3.76
N ASP A 168 -21.97 -11.20 3.75
CA ASP A 168 -22.44 -12.18 4.72
C ASP A 168 -21.52 -13.41 4.74
N ALA A 169 -21.91 -14.47 5.45
CA ALA A 169 -21.10 -15.68 5.60
C ALA A 169 -20.70 -16.35 4.26
N GLN A 170 -21.48 -16.15 3.19
CA GLN A 170 -21.30 -16.83 1.91
C GLN A 170 -21.00 -15.88 0.75
N ARG A 171 -21.31 -14.58 0.89
CA ARG A 171 -21.21 -13.61 -0.20
C ARG A 171 -20.11 -12.58 0.06
N THR A 172 -19.30 -12.41 -0.98
CA THR A 172 -18.34 -11.31 -1.09
C THR A 172 -18.69 -10.52 -2.34
N GLY A 173 -18.69 -9.20 -2.24
CA GLY A 173 -19.03 -8.32 -3.35
C GLY A 173 -18.14 -7.08 -3.38
N LEU A 174 -18.11 -6.40 -4.52
CA LEU A 174 -17.53 -5.06 -4.62
C LEU A 174 -18.57 -4.06 -4.12
N VAL A 175 -18.16 -3.22 -3.17
CA VAL A 175 -19.00 -2.18 -2.57
C VAL A 175 -18.24 -0.87 -2.46
N GLU A 176 -18.99 0.21 -2.31
CA GLU A 176 -18.43 1.46 -1.82
C GLU A 176 -18.10 1.35 -0.34
N THR A 177 -16.94 1.89 0.04
CA THR A 177 -16.60 2.09 1.46
C THR A 177 -15.81 3.37 1.61
N PRO A 178 -15.87 4.02 2.79
CA PRO A 178 -15.07 5.21 3.06
C PRO A 178 -13.56 5.02 2.83
N CYS A 179 -13.03 3.84 3.19
CA CYS A 179 -11.62 3.49 2.98
C CYS A 179 -11.23 3.52 1.49
N ALA A 180 -12.01 2.85 0.63
CA ALA A 180 -11.73 2.83 -0.80
C ALA A 180 -11.81 4.23 -1.41
N THR A 181 -12.85 4.99 -1.08
CA THR A 181 -13.02 6.37 -1.58
C THR A 181 -11.90 7.29 -1.10
N PHE A 182 -11.50 7.19 0.17
CA PHE A 182 -10.37 7.92 0.73
C PHE A 182 -9.09 7.68 -0.08
N PHE A 183 -8.74 6.41 -0.34
CA PHE A 183 -7.51 6.12 -1.08
C PHE A 183 -7.57 6.50 -2.55
N LEU A 184 -8.74 6.47 -3.18
CA LEU A 184 -8.88 7.03 -4.54
C LEU A 184 -8.60 8.54 -4.54
N VAL A 185 -9.17 9.27 -3.58
CA VAL A 185 -8.93 10.73 -3.46
C VAL A 185 -7.47 11.02 -3.14
N GLU A 186 -6.84 10.28 -2.23
CA GLU A 186 -5.41 10.41 -1.94
C GLU A 186 -4.54 10.10 -3.15
N ALA A 187 -4.89 9.10 -3.96
CA ALA A 187 -4.16 8.78 -5.18
C ALA A 187 -4.26 9.93 -6.21
N LEU A 188 -5.45 10.51 -6.39
CA LEU A 188 -5.66 11.67 -7.25
C LEU A 188 -4.89 12.90 -6.76
N ARG A 189 -4.89 13.15 -5.45
CA ARG A 189 -4.11 14.23 -4.83
C ARG A 189 -2.62 14.06 -5.08
N ALA A 190 -2.08 12.87 -4.80
CA ALA A 190 -0.68 12.55 -5.04
C ALA A 190 -0.31 12.69 -6.53
N GLN A 191 -1.16 12.20 -7.44
CA GLN A 191 -0.96 12.36 -8.87
C GLN A 191 -0.94 13.83 -9.28
N GLY A 192 -1.86 14.65 -8.75
CA GLY A 192 -1.89 16.08 -9.01
C GLY A 192 -0.60 16.79 -8.59
N GLN A 193 -0.04 16.45 -7.43
CA GLN A 193 1.24 16.99 -6.95
C GLN A 193 2.41 16.62 -7.87
N VAL A 194 2.41 15.38 -8.37
CA VAL A 194 3.43 14.91 -9.33
C VAL A 194 3.31 15.66 -10.67
N LEU A 195 2.09 15.79 -11.21
CA LEU A 195 1.85 16.45 -12.49
C LEU A 195 2.09 17.97 -12.45
N ALA A 196 1.91 18.60 -11.29
CA ALA A 196 2.19 20.03 -11.09
C ALA A 196 3.69 20.36 -11.03
N GLY A 197 4.58 19.36 -10.95
CA GLY A 197 6.03 19.57 -10.84
C GLY A 197 6.52 19.88 -9.42
N ASP A 198 5.65 19.84 -8.41
CA ASP A 198 5.99 20.11 -7.01
C ASP A 198 6.67 18.93 -6.31
N GLY A 199 6.79 17.77 -6.98
CA GLY A 199 7.40 16.55 -6.47
C GLY A 199 8.85 16.37 -6.92
N GLY A 200 9.75 17.25 -6.51
CA GLY A 200 11.19 16.98 -6.61
C GLY A 200 11.57 15.79 -5.73
N VAL A 201 12.52 14.96 -6.19
CA VAL A 201 13.09 13.88 -5.37
C VAL A 201 13.66 14.52 -4.09
N ALA A 202 13.17 14.10 -2.92
CA ALA A 202 13.76 14.53 -1.66
C ALA A 202 15.26 14.19 -1.68
N GLY A 203 16.10 15.21 -1.67
CA GLY A 203 17.55 15.03 -1.54
C GLY A 203 17.83 14.51 -0.14
N TRP A 204 18.28 13.26 -0.05
CA TRP A 204 18.86 12.69 1.16
C TRP A 204 20.38 12.81 1.08
#